data_AF-R0M3E9-F1
#
_entry.id   AF-R0M3E9-F1
#
_cell.length_a   1.000
_cell.length_b   1.000
_cell.length_c   1.000
_cell.angle_alpha   90.00
_cell.angle_beta   90.00
_cell.angle_gamma   90.00
#
_symmetry.space_group_name_H-M   'P 1'
#
loop_
_entity.id
_entity.type
_entity.pdbx_description
1 polymer ?
#
loop_
_entity_poly.entity_id
_entity_poly.type
_entity_poly.pdbx_seq_one_letter_code
_entity_poly.pdbx_strand_id
1 'polypeptide(L)'
;VAKDVSVRLHHELENVEEKRTITEDENEKLRQQLIEVETAKQALQNELEKMKEQSLKRRGSKDLQKSEKKSQQTPTEEDNEDLKCQLQFVKEEAALMRKKMAKIDKEKDRFEHELQKYRSFYGDLDSPLPKGEAGGPPTTREAELKLRLRLVEEEANILGRKIVELEVENRGLKAELDDLRGDDFSGTSNPLLGEQSESLSELRQHLQLVEDETELLRRNLADVEEQNKRITAELNKYKYKSGAHESSRHHDNAKTEALQEELKAARMQINELSGKVMQLQYENRVLMSNMQRYDLASHLGIRGSPRDSDAESDAGKKESDDDSRPPHRKREGPIGGESDSEEVRNIRCLTPTRSFYPTPSGWQKSFTDRQQMKDIRCEAERLGKTIDRLISDTSTIITEARIYVANGDLFGLMDEEDDGSRIREHELLYRINAQMKAFRKELQTFIDRLEVPKSSDDRSADEPLSVSQV
;
A
#
# COMPACT_ATOMS: atom_id res chain seq x y z
N VAL A 1 -5.13 -3.23 14.97
CA VAL A 1 -4.45 -2.96 16.26
C VAL A 1 -4.73 -1.56 16.79
N ALA A 2 -4.14 -0.48 16.25
CA ALA A 2 -4.36 0.87 16.80
C ALA A 2 -5.84 1.33 16.76
N LYS A 3 -6.56 1.01 15.68
CA LYS A 3 -8.01 1.26 15.57
C LYS A 3 -8.82 0.45 16.59
N ASP A 4 -8.51 -0.83 16.78
CA ASP A 4 -9.24 -1.70 17.73
C ASP A 4 -8.99 -1.30 19.19
N VAL A 5 -7.78 -0.82 19.50
CA VAL A 5 -7.45 -0.23 20.80
C VAL A 5 -8.21 1.07 21.00
N SER A 6 -8.27 1.94 19.98
CA SER A 6 -9.02 3.20 20.06
C SER A 6 -10.52 2.99 20.27
N VAL A 7 -11.13 2.02 19.57
CA VAL A 7 -12.56 1.71 19.72
C VAL A 7 -12.85 1.18 21.12
N ARG A 8 -11.98 0.29 21.65
CA ARG A 8 -12.15 -0.28 22.98
C ARG A 8 -12.03 0.78 24.07
N LEU A 9 -11.05 1.68 23.95
CA LEU A 9 -10.89 2.81 24.87
C LEU A 9 -12.08 3.78 24.81
N HIS A 10 -12.68 4.01 23.63
CA HIS A 10 -13.90 4.80 23.54
C HIS A 10 -15.08 4.16 24.27
N HIS A 11 -15.31 2.86 24.09
CA HIS A 11 -16.37 2.15 24.82
C HIS A 11 -16.10 2.09 26.33
N GLU A 12 -14.84 1.94 26.75
CA GLU A 12 -14.47 1.99 28.16
C GLU A 12 -14.69 3.38 28.76
N LEU A 13 -14.37 4.46 28.02
CA LEU A 13 -14.66 5.83 28.44
C LEU A 13 -16.15 6.09 28.53
N GLU A 14 -16.93 5.67 27.54
CA GLU A 14 -18.39 5.80 27.53
C GLU A 14 -19.03 5.08 28.73
N ASN A 15 -18.60 3.84 29.02
CA ASN A 15 -19.06 3.10 30.19
C ASN A 15 -18.67 3.77 31.53
N VAL A 16 -17.51 4.42 31.58
CA VAL A 16 -17.08 5.17 32.77
C VAL A 16 -17.89 6.45 32.93
N GLU A 17 -18.20 7.14 31.84
CA GLU A 17 -19.06 8.33 31.84
C GLU A 17 -20.49 7.98 32.28
N GLU A 18 -21.07 6.89 31.78
CA GLU A 18 -22.40 6.42 32.20
C GLU A 18 -22.43 6.04 33.69
N LYS A 19 -21.41 5.32 34.19
CA LYS A 19 -21.33 5.02 35.63
C LYS A 19 -21.18 6.28 36.46
N ARG A 20 -20.45 7.27 35.96
CA ARG A 20 -20.27 8.55 36.63
C ARG A 20 -21.60 9.30 36.72
N THR A 21 -22.38 9.39 35.64
CA THR A 21 -23.68 10.08 35.67
C THR A 21 -24.65 9.39 36.64
N ILE A 22 -24.74 8.06 36.62
CA ILE A 22 -25.59 7.30 37.56
C ILE A 22 -25.17 7.57 39.01
N THR A 23 -23.86 7.55 39.29
CA THR A 23 -23.35 7.80 40.64
C THR A 23 -23.59 9.25 41.07
N GLU A 24 -23.50 10.21 40.15
CA GLU A 24 -23.82 11.62 40.40
C GLU A 24 -25.31 11.80 40.75
N ASP A 25 -26.22 11.16 40.01
CA ASP A 25 -27.66 11.19 40.26
C ASP A 25 -28.03 10.54 41.60
N GLU A 26 -27.41 9.40 41.94
CA GLU A 26 -27.59 8.77 43.25
C GLU A 26 -27.11 9.67 44.39
N ASN A 27 -25.99 10.37 44.20
CA ASN A 27 -25.44 11.31 45.18
C ASN A 27 -26.35 12.55 45.35
N GLU A 28 -26.90 13.09 44.26
CA GLU A 28 -27.91 14.15 44.26
C GLU A 28 -29.13 13.72 45.07
N LYS A 29 -29.63 12.50 44.83
CA LYS A 29 -30.78 11.93 45.54
C LYS A 29 -30.49 11.72 47.03
N LEU A 30 -29.30 11.24 47.39
CA LEU A 30 -28.89 11.10 48.79
C LEU A 30 -28.77 12.46 49.49
N ARG A 31 -28.26 13.49 48.82
CA ARG A 31 -28.24 14.86 49.34
C ARG A 31 -29.65 15.39 49.58
N GLN A 32 -30.57 15.13 48.66
CA GLN A 32 -31.97 15.51 48.81
C GLN A 32 -32.63 14.80 50.00
N GLN A 33 -32.42 13.49 50.14
CA GLN A 33 -32.90 12.72 51.30
C GLN A 33 -32.30 13.22 52.62
N LEU A 34 -31.02 13.60 52.63
CA LEU A 34 -30.39 14.17 53.82
C LEU A 34 -31.07 15.48 54.22
N ILE A 35 -31.37 16.36 53.27
CA ILE A 35 -32.10 17.62 53.51
C ILE A 35 -33.51 17.33 54.06
N GLU A 36 -34.24 16.35 53.50
CA GLU A 36 -35.56 15.95 53.99
C GLU A 36 -35.51 15.42 55.43
N VAL A 37 -34.51 14.61 55.75
CA VAL A 37 -34.33 14.09 57.11
C VAL A 37 -33.94 15.21 58.09
N GLU A 38 -33.05 16.12 57.69
CA GLU A 38 -32.63 17.27 58.50
C GLU A 38 -33.82 18.20 58.80
N THR A 39 -34.65 18.48 57.79
CA THR A 39 -35.86 19.31 57.94
C THR A 39 -36.91 18.63 58.82
N ALA A 40 -37.14 17.32 58.64
CA ALA A 40 -38.03 16.55 59.50
C ALA A 40 -37.55 16.52 60.96
N LYS A 41 -36.24 16.33 61.17
CA LYS A 41 -35.62 16.40 62.51
C LYS A 41 -35.81 17.77 63.14
N GLN A 42 -35.59 18.86 62.40
CA GLN A 42 -35.80 20.21 62.91
C GLN A 42 -37.27 20.47 63.29
N ALA A 43 -38.21 20.00 62.47
CA ALA A 43 -39.64 20.11 62.77
C ALA A 43 -40.02 19.36 64.06
N LEU A 44 -39.53 18.13 64.24
CA LEU A 44 -39.75 17.35 65.45
C LEU A 44 -39.10 17.99 66.68
N GLN A 45 -37.91 18.55 66.54
CA GLN A 45 -37.22 19.29 67.60
C GLN A 45 -38.07 20.49 68.06
N ASN A 46 -38.61 21.26 67.11
CA ASN A 46 -39.47 22.42 67.39
C ASN A 46 -40.77 22.00 68.11
N GLU A 47 -41.43 20.91 67.69
CA GLU A 47 -42.62 20.40 68.38
C GLU A 47 -42.31 19.90 69.81
N LEU A 48 -41.13 19.31 70.02
CA LEU A 48 -40.67 18.89 71.34
C LEU A 48 -40.41 20.09 72.27
N GLU A 49 -39.81 21.16 71.77
CA GLU A 49 -39.63 22.41 72.53
C GLU A 49 -40.97 23.07 72.86
N LYS A 50 -41.91 23.10 71.92
CA LYS A 50 -43.27 23.61 72.13
C LYS A 50 -44.03 22.79 73.18
N MET A 51 -43.90 21.46 73.18
CA MET A 51 -44.44 20.57 74.21
C MET A 51 -43.81 20.83 75.58
N LYS A 52 -42.49 21.02 75.65
CA LYS A 52 -41.80 21.40 76.90
C LYS A 52 -42.31 22.75 77.44
N GLU A 53 -42.46 23.76 76.59
CA GLU A 53 -42.98 25.07 76.99
C GLU A 53 -44.44 25.00 77.47
N GLN A 54 -45.29 24.21 76.79
CA GLN A 54 -46.67 23.96 77.23
C GLN A 54 -46.74 23.23 78.58
N SER A 55 -45.82 22.29 78.83
CA SER A 55 -45.75 21.57 80.11
C SER A 55 -45.32 22.49 81.26
N LEU A 56 -44.40 23.43 81.01
CA LEU A 56 -43.94 24.42 81.99
C LEU A 56 -45.05 25.41 82.35
N LYS A 57 -45.87 25.84 81.36
CA LYS A 57 -47.03 26.71 81.59
C LYS A 57 -48.13 26.07 82.45
N ARG A 58 -48.26 24.73 82.45
CA ARG A 58 -49.23 24.00 83.29
C ARG A 58 -48.74 23.74 84.73
N ARG A 59 -47.45 23.95 85.03
CA ARG A 59 -46.85 23.65 86.35
C ARG A 59 -46.69 24.89 87.25
N GLY A 60 -47.08 26.09 86.78
CA GLY A 60 -46.81 27.38 87.44
C GLY A 60 -47.99 28.07 88.12
N SER A 61 -49.14 27.42 88.33
CA SER A 61 -50.27 28.07 89.03
C SER A 61 -50.75 27.25 90.22
N LYS A 62 -50.29 27.65 91.41
CA LYS A 62 -50.85 27.23 92.69
C LYS A 62 -50.79 28.45 93.62
N ASP A 63 -51.91 29.16 93.74
CA ASP A 63 -52.20 29.95 94.92
C ASP A 63 -53.67 29.85 95.32
N LEU A 64 -53.87 29.71 96.62
CA LEU A 64 -55.10 29.40 97.32
C LEU A 64 -56.10 30.56 97.28
N GLN A 65 -57.41 30.25 97.24
CA GLN A 65 -58.37 30.84 98.19
C GLN A 65 -59.59 29.94 98.40
N LYS A 66 -59.77 29.51 99.65
CA LYS A 66 -60.94 28.81 100.20
C LYS A 66 -62.13 29.77 100.32
N SER A 67 -63.32 29.33 99.91
CA SER A 67 -64.55 29.67 100.62
C SER A 67 -65.35 28.40 100.93
N GLU A 68 -65.68 28.30 102.22
CA GLU A 68 -66.90 27.73 102.81
C GLU A 68 -67.25 26.23 102.64
N LYS A 69 -66.93 25.51 103.72
CA LYS A 69 -67.81 24.65 104.53
C LYS A 69 -68.83 23.70 103.85
N LYS A 70 -68.56 22.42 104.19
CA LYS A 70 -69.50 21.35 104.62
C LYS A 70 -70.32 20.62 103.55
N SER A 71 -69.83 19.44 103.17
CA SER A 71 -70.41 18.14 103.56
C SER A 71 -69.30 17.08 103.45
N GLN A 72 -68.79 16.56 104.55
CA GLN A 72 -69.02 15.17 104.96
C GLN A 72 -68.79 14.11 103.85
N GLN A 73 -67.59 14.11 103.30
CA GLN A 73 -66.84 12.88 103.03
C GLN A 73 -65.38 13.16 103.43
N THR A 74 -64.72 12.22 104.11
CA THR A 74 -63.42 12.49 104.75
C THR A 74 -62.36 12.79 103.68
N PRO A 75 -61.54 13.86 103.79
CA PRO A 75 -60.54 14.22 102.78
C PRO A 75 -59.51 13.11 102.50
N THR A 76 -59.33 12.18 103.44
CA THR A 76 -58.51 10.98 103.28
C THR A 76 -59.05 9.94 102.31
N GLU A 77 -60.33 10.00 101.94
CA GLU A 77 -61.02 9.03 101.08
C GLU A 77 -60.93 9.45 99.60
N GLU A 78 -61.16 10.73 99.28
CA GLU A 78 -60.95 11.32 97.94
C GLU A 78 -59.47 11.27 97.55
N ASP A 79 -58.56 11.65 98.46
CA ASP A 79 -57.11 11.49 98.24
C ASP A 79 -56.73 10.01 98.00
N ASN A 80 -57.48 9.07 98.58
CA ASN A 80 -57.29 7.63 98.36
C ASN A 80 -57.74 7.20 96.96
N GLU A 81 -58.85 7.75 96.46
CA GLU A 81 -59.37 7.48 95.12
C GLU A 81 -58.46 8.08 94.04
N ASP A 82 -57.99 9.31 94.24
CA ASP A 82 -57.01 9.95 93.36
C ASP A 82 -55.69 9.18 93.32
N LEU A 83 -55.20 8.70 94.48
CA LEU A 83 -53.99 7.89 94.54
C LEU A 83 -54.19 6.52 93.85
N LYS A 84 -55.38 5.92 93.96
CA LYS A 84 -55.73 4.70 93.21
C LYS A 84 -55.76 4.94 91.70
N CYS A 85 -56.34 6.05 91.25
CA CYS A 85 -56.36 6.46 89.84
C CYS A 85 -54.95 6.71 89.31
N GLN A 86 -54.11 7.46 90.03
CA GLN A 86 -52.70 7.68 89.65
C GLN A 86 -51.92 6.36 89.62
N LEU A 87 -52.13 5.48 90.61
CA LEU A 87 -51.51 4.15 90.62
C LEU A 87 -51.95 3.31 89.42
N GLN A 88 -53.22 3.42 89.00
CA GLN A 88 -53.73 2.74 87.82
C GLN A 88 -53.06 3.26 86.54
N PHE A 89 -52.92 4.58 86.38
CA PHE A 89 -52.19 5.18 85.26
C PHE A 89 -50.73 4.71 85.20
N VAL A 90 -50.03 4.73 86.34
CA VAL A 90 -48.64 4.27 86.41
C VAL A 90 -48.54 2.76 86.09
N LYS A 91 -49.51 1.95 86.53
CA LYS A 91 -49.56 0.51 86.19
C LYS A 91 -49.77 0.28 84.69
N GLU A 92 -50.66 1.04 84.06
CA GLU A 92 -50.93 0.99 82.63
C GLU A 92 -49.72 1.48 81.82
N GLU A 93 -49.07 2.56 82.24
CA GLU A 93 -47.84 3.07 81.65
C GLU A 93 -46.70 2.05 81.76
N ALA A 94 -46.52 1.43 82.93
CA ALA A 94 -45.53 0.36 83.12
C ALA A 94 -45.83 -0.87 82.27
N ALA A 95 -47.11 -1.22 82.07
CA ALA A 95 -47.52 -2.30 81.18
C ALA A 95 -47.23 -1.97 79.71
N LEU A 96 -47.49 -0.73 79.30
CA LEU A 96 -47.16 -0.23 77.97
C LEU A 96 -45.65 -0.24 77.73
N MET A 97 -44.85 0.20 78.70
CA MET A 97 -43.38 0.16 78.62
C MET A 97 -42.85 -1.26 78.52
N ARG A 98 -43.37 -2.21 79.31
CA ARG A 98 -43.04 -3.63 79.18
C ARG A 98 -43.35 -4.17 77.78
N LYS A 99 -44.49 -3.78 77.19
CA LYS A 99 -44.86 -4.16 75.82
C LYS A 99 -43.91 -3.55 74.77
N LYS A 100 -43.48 -2.30 74.95
CA LYS A 100 -42.50 -1.64 74.07
C LYS A 100 -41.12 -2.31 74.17
N MET A 101 -40.64 -2.61 75.38
CA MET A 101 -39.39 -3.35 75.59
C MET A 101 -39.42 -4.70 74.90
N ALA A 102 -40.49 -5.49 75.08
CA ALA A 102 -40.62 -6.77 74.40
C ALA A 102 -40.65 -6.65 72.86
N LYS A 103 -41.10 -5.51 72.32
CA LYS A 103 -41.03 -5.24 70.87
C LYS A 103 -39.60 -4.92 70.45
N ILE A 104 -38.91 -4.07 71.21
CA ILE A 104 -37.50 -3.71 70.99
C ILE A 104 -36.61 -4.95 71.08
N ASP A 105 -36.81 -5.84 72.06
CA ASP A 105 -36.03 -7.07 72.17
C ASP A 105 -36.21 -7.96 70.93
N LYS A 106 -37.46 -8.10 70.45
CA LYS A 106 -37.72 -8.83 69.19
C LYS A 106 -37.11 -8.15 67.97
N GLU A 107 -37.08 -6.83 67.92
CA GLU A 107 -36.40 -6.06 66.85
C GLU A 107 -34.88 -6.22 66.94
N LYS A 108 -34.31 -6.15 68.15
CA LYS A 108 -32.91 -6.37 68.46
C LYS A 108 -32.48 -7.76 68.01
N ASP A 109 -33.24 -8.79 68.38
CA ASP A 109 -32.96 -10.17 67.95
C ASP A 109 -33.02 -10.27 66.41
N ARG A 110 -34.01 -9.66 65.75
CA ARG A 110 -34.06 -9.63 64.28
C ARG A 110 -32.82 -8.98 63.65
N PHE A 111 -32.40 -7.83 64.17
CA PHE A 111 -31.19 -7.15 63.70
C PHE A 111 -29.92 -7.95 63.99
N GLU A 112 -29.83 -8.62 65.14
CA GLU A 112 -28.72 -9.54 65.45
C GLU A 112 -28.64 -10.70 64.44
N HIS A 113 -29.78 -11.27 64.02
CA HIS A 113 -29.81 -12.29 62.98
C HIS A 113 -29.41 -11.74 61.60
N GLU A 114 -29.86 -10.54 61.23
CA GLU A 114 -29.43 -9.88 60.00
C GLU A 114 -27.93 -9.60 60.02
N LEU A 115 -27.40 -9.06 61.12
CA LEU A 115 -25.97 -8.85 61.32
C LEU A 115 -25.18 -10.14 61.23
N GLN A 116 -25.67 -11.23 61.82
CA GLN A 116 -25.03 -12.55 61.70
C GLN A 116 -25.04 -13.05 60.24
N LYS A 117 -26.13 -12.82 59.51
CA LYS A 117 -26.22 -13.11 58.08
C LYS A 117 -25.18 -12.28 57.30
N TYR A 118 -25.09 -10.98 57.54
CA TYR A 118 -24.07 -10.12 56.94
C TYR A 118 -22.65 -10.60 57.28
N ARG A 119 -22.35 -10.94 58.54
CA ARG A 119 -21.07 -11.54 58.94
C ARG A 119 -20.77 -12.84 58.21
N SER A 120 -21.77 -13.69 57.95
CA SER A 120 -21.58 -14.93 57.18
C SER A 120 -21.27 -14.67 55.70
N PHE A 121 -21.80 -13.61 55.10
CA PHE A 121 -21.53 -13.23 53.71
C PHE A 121 -20.20 -12.48 53.55
N TYR A 122 -19.83 -11.66 54.53
CA TYR A 122 -18.79 -10.64 54.38
C TYR A 122 -17.63 -10.73 55.39
N GLY A 123 -17.69 -11.63 56.38
CA GLY A 123 -16.66 -11.80 57.40
C GLY A 123 -16.90 -10.97 58.68
N ASP A 124 -16.18 -11.29 59.76
CA ASP A 124 -16.27 -10.62 61.06
C ASP A 124 -15.22 -9.52 61.21
N LEU A 125 -15.63 -8.34 61.71
CA LEU A 125 -14.81 -7.13 61.75
C LEU A 125 -14.00 -6.96 63.06
N ASP A 126 -14.25 -7.80 64.08
CA ASP A 126 -13.78 -7.58 65.45
C ASP A 126 -12.47 -8.33 65.81
N SER A 127 -11.71 -8.82 64.82
CA SER A 127 -10.40 -9.43 65.08
C SER A 127 -9.33 -8.35 65.36
N PRO A 128 -8.56 -8.42 66.45
CA PRO A 128 -7.54 -7.42 66.75
C PRO A 128 -6.38 -7.54 65.74
N LEU A 129 -6.29 -6.60 64.79
CA LEU A 129 -5.28 -6.65 63.73
C LEU A 129 -3.89 -6.12 64.14
N PRO A 130 -2.81 -6.68 63.57
CA PRO A 130 -1.45 -6.15 63.66
C PRO A 130 -1.33 -4.88 62.83
N LYS A 131 -0.58 -3.91 63.37
CA LYS A 131 -0.32 -2.59 62.77
C LYS A 131 0.55 -2.73 61.52
N GLY A 132 0.01 -2.40 60.35
CA GLY A 132 0.76 -2.27 59.10
C GLY A 132 0.23 -1.08 58.29
N GLU A 133 1.12 -0.18 57.90
CA GLU A 133 0.87 1.08 57.20
C GLU A 133 0.15 0.89 55.85
N ALA A 134 -1.18 1.03 55.85
CA ALA A 134 -1.99 1.56 54.75
C ALA A 134 -3.42 1.66 55.27
N GLY A 135 -3.92 2.89 55.44
CA GLY A 135 -5.20 3.19 56.08
C GLY A 135 -6.42 2.84 55.22
N GLY A 136 -6.80 1.57 55.20
CA GLY A 136 -8.08 1.10 54.67
C GLY A 136 -8.63 -0.06 55.51
N PRO A 137 -9.96 -0.25 55.59
CA PRO A 137 -10.55 -1.37 56.30
C PRO A 137 -10.00 -2.70 55.78
N PRO A 138 -9.66 -3.66 56.66
CA PRO A 138 -9.06 -4.95 56.26
C PRO A 138 -9.92 -5.74 55.27
N THR A 139 -11.25 -5.61 55.36
CA THR A 139 -12.21 -6.27 54.45
C THR A 139 -12.16 -5.73 53.02
N THR A 140 -11.94 -4.42 52.84
CA THR A 140 -11.79 -3.83 51.51
C THR A 140 -10.49 -4.29 50.85
N ARG A 141 -9.40 -4.36 51.61
CA ARG A 141 -8.11 -4.86 51.13
C ARG A 141 -8.14 -6.36 50.81
N GLU A 142 -8.78 -7.16 51.66
CA GLU A 142 -8.93 -8.60 51.42
C GLU A 142 -9.78 -8.86 50.16
N ALA A 143 -10.89 -8.13 49.99
CA ALA A 143 -11.70 -8.21 48.79
C ALA A 143 -10.94 -7.78 47.52
N GLU A 144 -10.15 -6.70 47.59
CA GLU A 144 -9.30 -6.23 46.49
C GLU A 144 -8.22 -7.26 46.13
N LEU A 145 -7.53 -7.84 47.12
CA LEU A 145 -6.52 -8.87 46.87
C LEU A 145 -7.14 -10.15 46.33
N LYS A 146 -8.33 -10.54 46.80
CA LYS A 146 -9.08 -11.70 46.29
C LYS A 146 -9.53 -11.49 44.85
N LEU A 147 -9.93 -10.27 44.49
CA LEU A 147 -10.24 -9.92 43.10
C LEU A 147 -8.98 -10.00 42.23
N ARG A 148 -7.86 -9.41 42.66
CA ARG A 148 -6.58 -9.49 41.93
C ARG A 148 -6.13 -10.93 41.73
N LEU A 149 -6.25 -11.77 42.76
CA LEU A 149 -5.92 -13.18 42.67
C LEU A 149 -6.78 -13.89 41.62
N ARG A 150 -8.11 -13.68 41.63
CA ARG A 150 -9.00 -14.25 40.61
C ARG A 150 -8.65 -13.79 39.20
N LEU A 151 -8.35 -12.51 39.00
CA LEU A 151 -7.96 -12.00 37.68
C LEU A 151 -6.66 -12.65 37.18
N VAL A 152 -5.67 -12.82 38.05
CA VAL A 152 -4.43 -13.52 37.70
C VAL A 152 -4.68 -15.00 37.40
N GLU A 153 -5.55 -15.67 38.17
CA GLU A 153 -5.97 -17.05 37.90
C GLU A 153 -6.71 -17.16 36.55
N GLU A 154 -7.61 -16.22 36.24
CA GLU A 154 -8.31 -16.14 34.95
C GLU A 154 -7.35 -15.89 33.78
N GLU A 155 -6.39 -14.98 33.94
CA GLU A 155 -5.35 -14.71 32.96
C GLU A 155 -4.48 -15.95 32.71
N ALA A 156 -4.03 -16.62 33.78
CA ALA A 156 -3.30 -17.88 33.67
C ALA A 156 -4.11 -18.97 32.96
N ASN A 157 -5.43 -19.02 33.21
CA ASN A 157 -6.33 -19.97 32.53
C ASN A 157 -6.50 -19.64 31.04
N ILE A 158 -6.61 -18.36 30.66
CA ILE A 158 -6.69 -17.94 29.26
C ILE A 158 -5.38 -18.26 28.53
N LEU A 159 -4.24 -17.93 29.15
CA LEU A 159 -2.92 -18.22 28.60
C LEU A 159 -2.69 -19.74 28.48
N GLY A 160 -3.10 -20.52 29.48
CA GLY A 160 -3.04 -21.98 29.43
C GLY A 160 -3.82 -22.56 28.24
N ARG A 161 -5.04 -22.06 27.98
CA ARG A 161 -5.80 -22.45 26.77
C ARG A 161 -5.09 -22.02 25.49
N LYS A 162 -4.52 -20.82 25.45
CA LYS A 162 -3.81 -20.32 24.25
C LYS A 162 -2.54 -21.12 23.95
N ILE A 163 -1.82 -21.56 24.97
CA ILE A 163 -0.66 -22.46 24.81
C ILE A 163 -1.10 -23.76 24.14
N VAL A 164 -2.16 -24.40 24.64
CA VAL A 164 -2.67 -25.66 24.05
C VAL A 164 -3.14 -25.46 22.60
N GLU A 165 -3.86 -24.37 22.31
CA GLU A 165 -4.29 -24.03 20.95
C GLU A 165 -3.08 -23.90 20.00
N LEU A 166 -2.06 -23.13 20.41
CA LEU A 166 -0.84 -22.95 19.63
C LEU A 166 -0.01 -24.24 19.51
N GLU A 167 -0.04 -25.12 20.51
CA GLU A 167 0.59 -26.43 20.45
C GLU A 167 -0.11 -27.35 19.45
N VAL A 168 -1.45 -27.33 19.40
CA VAL A 168 -2.24 -28.09 18.42
C VAL A 168 -1.98 -27.56 17.02
N GLU A 169 -2.02 -26.24 16.83
CA GLU A 169 -1.71 -25.59 15.54
C GLU A 169 -0.29 -25.91 15.08
N ASN A 170 0.71 -25.84 15.98
CA ASN A 170 2.09 -26.23 15.65
C ASN A 170 2.21 -27.71 15.27
N ARG A 171 1.47 -28.61 15.92
CA ARG A 171 1.45 -30.03 15.53
C ARG A 171 0.79 -30.21 14.17
N GLY A 172 -0.27 -29.47 13.88
CA GLY A 172 -0.94 -29.45 12.57
C GLY A 172 0.01 -28.98 11.46
N LEU A 173 0.65 -27.82 11.65
CA LEU A 173 1.63 -27.28 10.69
C LEU A 173 2.84 -28.22 10.50
N LYS A 174 3.30 -28.89 11.56
CA LYS A 174 4.34 -29.92 11.44
C LYS A 174 3.88 -31.11 10.61
N ALA A 175 2.65 -31.59 10.81
CA ALA A 175 2.09 -32.64 10.00
C ALA A 175 1.96 -32.22 8.53
N GLU A 176 1.49 -31.00 8.25
CA GLU A 176 1.43 -30.46 6.88
C GLU A 176 2.82 -30.36 6.22
N LEU A 177 3.83 -29.91 6.97
CA LEU A 177 5.22 -29.88 6.51
C LEU A 177 5.78 -31.28 6.26
N ASP A 178 5.42 -32.26 7.09
CA ASP A 178 5.83 -33.65 6.93
C ASP A 178 5.09 -34.31 5.75
N ASP A 179 3.84 -33.95 5.47
CA ASP A 179 3.09 -34.41 4.29
C ASP A 179 3.70 -33.88 2.99
N LEU A 180 4.01 -32.57 2.95
CA LEU A 180 4.68 -31.96 1.80
C LEU A 180 6.09 -32.53 1.57
N ARG A 181 6.78 -32.94 2.64
CA ARG A 181 8.09 -33.61 2.57
C ARG A 181 7.94 -35.11 2.26
N GLY A 182 6.84 -35.73 2.64
CA GLY A 182 6.52 -37.14 2.41
C GLY A 182 6.21 -37.44 0.95
N ASP A 183 5.73 -36.45 0.20
CA ASP A 183 5.51 -36.53 -1.25
C ASP A 183 6.82 -36.58 -2.06
N ASP A 184 7.96 -36.22 -1.45
CA ASP A 184 9.29 -36.38 -2.06
C ASP A 184 9.82 -37.83 -1.96
N PHE A 185 9.22 -38.71 -1.13
CA PHE A 185 9.82 -40.04 -0.86
C PHE A 185 8.89 -41.26 -0.66
N SER A 186 7.56 -41.14 -0.74
CA SER A 186 6.67 -42.30 -0.60
C SER A 186 5.74 -42.48 -1.79
N GLY A 187 6.16 -43.32 -2.74
CA GLY A 187 5.30 -43.77 -3.82
C GLY A 187 4.02 -44.46 -3.31
N THR A 188 2.88 -44.05 -3.84
CA THR A 188 1.86 -44.90 -4.48
C THR A 188 0.62 -44.06 -4.81
N SER A 189 0.07 -44.27 -6.02
CA SER A 189 -1.29 -43.93 -6.46
C SER A 189 -1.62 -42.52 -6.97
N ASN A 190 -0.89 -42.01 -7.98
CA ASN A 190 -1.52 -41.13 -8.98
C ASN A 190 -0.86 -41.29 -10.37
N PRO A 191 -1.55 -41.83 -11.39
CA PRO A 191 -0.99 -41.97 -12.74
C PRO A 191 -0.68 -40.63 -13.42
N LEU A 192 -1.27 -39.53 -12.96
CA LEU A 192 -0.96 -38.15 -13.42
C LEU A 192 0.30 -37.56 -12.76
N LEU A 193 0.77 -38.13 -11.64
CA LEU A 193 2.02 -37.72 -11.00
C LEU A 193 3.24 -38.42 -11.60
N GLY A 194 3.07 -39.62 -12.15
CA GLY A 194 4.14 -40.36 -12.83
C GLY A 194 4.66 -39.61 -14.05
N GLU A 195 3.77 -39.13 -14.91
CA GLU A 195 4.12 -38.35 -16.12
C GLU A 195 4.73 -36.98 -15.75
N GLN A 196 4.30 -36.37 -14.63
CA GLN A 196 4.90 -35.14 -14.10
C GLN A 196 6.27 -35.40 -13.44
N SER A 197 6.47 -36.55 -12.81
CA SER A 197 7.75 -36.96 -12.22
C SER A 197 8.77 -37.35 -13.28
N GLU A 198 8.33 -38.04 -14.34
CA GLU A 198 9.13 -38.36 -15.52
C GLU A 198 9.52 -37.08 -16.26
N SER A 199 8.58 -36.17 -16.54
CA SER A 199 8.90 -34.87 -17.15
C SER A 199 9.78 -33.96 -16.28
N LEU A 200 9.63 -33.98 -14.95
CA LEU A 200 10.57 -33.31 -14.05
C LEU A 200 11.96 -33.96 -14.06
N SER A 201 12.04 -35.28 -14.18
CA SER A 201 13.30 -36.01 -14.26
C SER A 201 14.00 -35.76 -15.61
N GLU A 202 13.25 -35.73 -16.71
CA GLU A 202 13.73 -35.33 -18.03
C GLU A 202 14.21 -33.88 -18.05
N LEU A 203 13.47 -32.96 -17.41
CA LEU A 203 13.87 -31.56 -17.30
C LEU A 203 15.16 -31.41 -16.47
N ARG A 204 15.31 -32.18 -15.39
CA ARG A 204 16.56 -32.23 -14.61
C ARG A 204 17.72 -32.79 -15.42
N GLN A 205 17.48 -33.83 -16.23
CA GLN A 205 18.50 -34.38 -17.13
C GLN A 205 18.88 -33.37 -18.22
N HIS A 206 17.92 -32.67 -18.81
CA HIS A 206 18.19 -31.60 -19.79
C HIS A 206 18.98 -30.45 -19.16
N LEU A 207 18.63 -30.05 -17.93
CA LEU A 207 19.39 -29.03 -17.21
C LEU A 207 20.84 -29.48 -16.98
N GLN A 208 21.07 -30.71 -16.54
CA GLN A 208 22.42 -31.26 -16.38
C GLN A 208 23.20 -31.27 -17.69
N LEU A 209 22.58 -31.67 -18.81
CA LEU A 209 23.22 -31.66 -20.12
C LEU A 209 23.61 -30.25 -20.57
N VAL A 210 22.74 -29.25 -20.32
CA VAL A 210 23.05 -27.84 -20.61
C VAL A 210 24.15 -27.34 -19.70
N GLU A 211 24.15 -27.70 -18.42
CA GLU A 211 25.23 -27.37 -17.49
C GLU A 211 26.58 -27.95 -17.98
N ASP A 212 26.62 -29.23 -18.32
CA ASP A 212 27.81 -29.90 -18.87
C ASP A 212 28.28 -29.27 -20.18
N GLU A 213 27.36 -28.91 -21.08
CA GLU A 213 27.67 -28.20 -22.33
C GLU A 213 28.25 -26.81 -22.04
N THR A 214 27.69 -26.07 -21.08
CA THR A 214 28.23 -24.75 -20.71
C THR A 214 29.61 -24.87 -20.07
N GLU A 215 29.89 -25.92 -19.28
CA GLU A 215 31.23 -26.18 -18.78
C GLU A 215 32.21 -26.53 -19.90
N LEU A 216 31.80 -27.35 -20.86
CA LEU A 216 32.61 -27.69 -22.02
C LEU A 216 32.93 -26.43 -22.85
N LEU A 217 31.94 -25.58 -23.10
CA LEU A 217 32.13 -24.31 -23.79
C LEU A 217 33.07 -23.37 -23.03
N ARG A 218 33.00 -23.31 -21.70
CA ARG A 218 33.95 -22.54 -20.87
C ARG A 218 35.38 -23.08 -20.99
N ARG A 219 35.57 -24.41 -20.99
CA ARG A 219 36.89 -25.04 -21.22
C ARG A 219 37.43 -24.72 -22.62
N ASN A 220 36.60 -24.87 -23.65
CA ASN A 220 36.97 -24.55 -25.04
C ASN A 220 37.32 -23.06 -25.22
N LEU A 221 36.56 -22.16 -24.59
CA LEU A 221 36.86 -20.73 -24.59
C LEU A 221 38.23 -20.47 -23.96
N ALA A 222 38.52 -21.10 -22.81
CA ALA A 222 39.82 -20.96 -22.13
C ALA A 222 40.99 -21.47 -23.00
N ASP A 223 40.81 -22.60 -23.68
CA ASP A 223 41.81 -23.16 -24.60
C ASP A 223 42.07 -22.22 -25.79
N VAL A 224 41.01 -21.67 -26.40
CA VAL A 224 41.12 -20.69 -27.49
C VAL A 224 41.75 -19.38 -27.01
N GLU A 225 41.41 -18.92 -25.80
CA GLU A 225 42.06 -17.76 -25.18
C GLU A 225 43.55 -18.00 -24.95
N GLU A 226 43.93 -19.20 -24.52
CA GLU A 226 45.34 -19.56 -24.36
C GLU A 226 46.07 -19.60 -25.71
N GLN A 227 45.46 -20.18 -26.74
CA GLN A 227 45.98 -20.15 -28.10
C GLN A 227 46.16 -18.71 -28.61
N ASN A 228 45.18 -17.83 -28.39
CA ASN A 228 45.29 -16.41 -28.73
C ASN A 228 46.42 -15.72 -27.97
N LYS A 229 46.60 -16.02 -26.67
CA LYS A 229 47.75 -15.51 -25.89
C LYS A 229 49.08 -16.00 -26.47
N ARG A 230 49.19 -17.27 -26.85
CA ARG A 230 50.38 -17.84 -27.49
C ARG A 230 50.68 -17.18 -28.83
N ILE A 231 49.69 -17.06 -29.71
CA ILE A 231 49.82 -16.38 -31.02
C ILE A 231 50.19 -14.91 -30.81
N THR A 232 49.56 -14.22 -29.87
CA THR A 232 49.89 -12.83 -29.54
C THR A 232 51.34 -12.70 -29.06
N ALA A 233 51.81 -13.64 -28.23
CA ALA A 233 53.20 -13.68 -27.79
C ALA A 233 54.17 -13.95 -28.94
N GLU A 234 53.82 -14.85 -29.88
CA GLU A 234 54.61 -15.08 -31.09
C GLU A 234 54.64 -13.86 -32.01
N LEU A 235 53.50 -13.21 -32.24
CA LEU A 235 53.39 -11.98 -33.01
C LEU A 235 54.24 -10.88 -32.39
N ASN A 236 54.24 -10.76 -31.06
CA ASN A 236 55.13 -9.84 -30.35
C ASN A 236 56.59 -10.24 -30.53
N LYS A 237 56.96 -11.53 -30.42
CA LYS A 237 58.32 -12.00 -30.73
C LYS A 237 58.73 -11.65 -32.17
N TYR A 238 57.84 -11.78 -33.15
CA TYR A 238 58.10 -11.38 -34.52
C TYR A 238 58.20 -9.86 -34.68
N LYS A 239 57.40 -9.06 -33.96
CA LYS A 239 57.55 -7.61 -33.92
C LYS A 239 58.92 -7.20 -33.36
N TYR A 240 59.37 -7.81 -32.27
CA TYR A 240 60.70 -7.56 -31.70
C TYR A 240 61.84 -8.05 -32.62
N LYS A 241 61.69 -9.22 -33.24
CA LYS A 241 62.64 -9.73 -34.24
C LYS A 241 62.66 -8.89 -35.52
N SER A 242 61.51 -8.36 -35.97
CA SER A 242 61.41 -7.45 -37.12
C SER A 242 61.98 -6.07 -36.78
N GLY A 243 61.82 -5.61 -35.54
CA GLY A 243 62.49 -4.41 -35.03
C GLY A 243 64.01 -4.58 -34.96
N ALA A 244 64.52 -5.79 -34.72
CA ALA A 244 65.94 -6.12 -34.86
C ALA A 244 66.40 -6.26 -36.33
N HIS A 245 65.47 -6.50 -37.26
CA HIS A 245 65.72 -6.59 -38.71
C HIS A 245 65.61 -5.23 -39.45
N GLU A 246 65.32 -4.13 -38.75
CA GLU A 246 65.44 -2.75 -39.30
C GLU A 246 66.86 -2.45 -39.82
N SER A 247 67.90 -3.11 -39.28
CA SER A 247 69.26 -3.02 -39.85
C SER A 247 69.40 -3.65 -41.24
N SER A 248 68.45 -4.50 -41.68
CA SER A 248 68.44 -5.08 -43.02
C SER A 248 67.53 -4.33 -44.00
N ARG A 249 66.51 -3.59 -43.51
CA ARG A 249 65.63 -2.75 -44.33
C ARG A 249 66.28 -1.43 -44.76
N HIS A 250 67.32 -1.00 -44.04
CA HIS A 250 68.10 0.17 -44.41
C HIS A 250 68.84 0.02 -45.75
N HIS A 251 69.14 -1.21 -46.18
CA HIS A 251 69.83 -1.45 -47.46
C HIS A 251 68.89 -1.30 -48.67
N ASP A 252 67.62 -1.69 -48.55
CA ASP A 252 66.63 -1.54 -49.61
C ASP A 252 66.11 -0.10 -49.72
N ASN A 253 65.97 0.61 -48.59
CA ASN A 253 65.64 2.04 -48.61
C ASN A 253 66.72 2.90 -49.27
N ALA A 254 68.01 2.59 -49.05
CA ALA A 254 69.11 3.29 -49.71
C ALA A 254 69.12 3.06 -51.24
N LYS A 255 68.74 1.85 -51.70
CA LYS A 255 68.59 1.56 -53.14
C LYS A 255 67.40 2.29 -53.75
N THR A 256 66.28 2.36 -53.04
CA THR A 256 65.11 3.12 -53.52
C THR A 256 65.38 4.63 -53.58
N GLU A 257 66.13 5.18 -52.62
CA GLU A 257 66.53 6.59 -52.65
C GLU A 257 67.48 6.89 -53.82
N ALA A 258 68.47 6.03 -54.08
CA ALA A 258 69.37 6.18 -55.23
C ALA A 258 68.63 6.12 -56.58
N LEU A 259 67.69 5.18 -56.74
CA LEU A 259 66.84 5.10 -57.94
C LEU A 259 65.92 6.31 -58.08
N GLN A 260 65.46 6.89 -56.97
CA GLN A 260 64.64 8.09 -56.97
C GLN A 260 65.44 9.35 -57.36
N GLU A 261 66.71 9.43 -56.98
CA GLU A 261 67.64 10.47 -57.42
C GLU A 261 67.97 10.35 -58.91
N GLU A 262 68.24 9.13 -59.41
CA GLU A 262 68.45 8.89 -60.84
C GLU A 262 67.22 9.26 -61.68
N LEU A 263 66.02 8.90 -61.21
CA LEU A 263 64.77 9.30 -61.85
C LEU A 263 64.63 10.82 -61.92
N LYS A 264 65.04 11.54 -60.86
CA LYS A 264 65.02 13.01 -60.81
C LYS A 264 66.04 13.61 -61.79
N ALA A 265 67.24 13.04 -61.88
CA ALA A 265 68.27 13.46 -62.84
C ALA A 265 67.82 13.24 -64.30
N ALA A 266 67.23 12.07 -64.59
CA ALA A 266 66.67 11.77 -65.91
C ALA A 266 65.56 12.76 -66.31
N ARG A 267 64.68 13.12 -65.38
CA ARG A 267 63.65 14.16 -65.62
C ARG A 267 64.25 15.52 -65.96
N MET A 268 65.33 15.91 -65.28
CA MET A 268 66.04 17.17 -65.59
C MET A 268 66.68 17.12 -66.99
N GLN A 269 67.31 16.01 -67.36
CA GLN A 269 67.87 15.84 -68.71
C GLN A 269 66.80 15.89 -69.80
N ILE A 270 65.63 15.27 -69.58
CA ILE A 270 64.49 15.36 -70.51
C ILE A 270 64.06 16.82 -70.69
N ASN A 271 64.00 17.59 -69.60
CA ASN A 271 63.63 19.01 -69.67
C ASN A 271 64.66 19.83 -70.46
N GLU A 272 65.96 19.60 -70.24
CA GLU A 272 67.03 20.27 -70.99
C GLU A 272 66.97 19.93 -72.49
N LEU A 273 66.80 18.65 -72.82
CA LEU A 273 66.66 18.19 -74.20
C LEU A 273 65.41 18.76 -74.85
N SER A 274 64.30 18.81 -74.12
CA SER A 274 63.06 19.43 -74.60
C SER A 274 63.26 20.92 -74.92
N GLY A 275 64.06 21.64 -74.12
CA GLY A 275 64.44 23.02 -74.39
C GLY A 275 65.29 23.15 -75.66
N LYS A 276 66.31 22.29 -75.82
CA LYS A 276 67.14 22.24 -77.03
C LYS A 276 66.33 21.92 -78.27
N VAL A 277 65.38 20.99 -78.19
CA VAL A 277 64.47 20.67 -79.29
C VAL A 277 63.62 21.87 -79.66
N MET A 278 63.07 22.59 -78.68
CA MET A 278 62.29 23.80 -78.93
C MET A 278 63.13 24.90 -79.61
N GLN A 279 64.38 25.08 -79.17
CA GLN A 279 65.30 26.04 -79.79
C GLN A 279 65.65 25.63 -81.23
N LEU A 280 66.01 24.37 -81.45
CA LEU A 280 66.30 23.85 -82.80
C LEU A 280 65.07 23.95 -83.71
N GLN A 281 63.87 23.70 -83.20
CA GLN A 281 62.63 23.91 -83.95
C GLN A 281 62.42 25.38 -84.33
N TYR A 282 62.75 26.31 -83.45
CA TYR A 282 62.70 27.75 -83.75
C TYR A 282 63.73 28.14 -84.82
N GLU A 283 64.98 27.73 -84.65
CA GLU A 283 66.05 27.99 -85.63
C GLU A 283 65.73 27.39 -86.99
N ASN A 284 65.18 26.18 -87.04
CA ASN A 284 64.78 25.53 -88.28
C ASN A 284 63.63 26.29 -88.97
N ARG A 285 62.63 26.79 -88.22
CA ARG A 285 61.60 27.69 -88.76
C ARG A 285 62.20 28.98 -89.34
N VAL A 286 63.15 29.59 -88.64
CA VAL A 286 63.84 30.81 -89.11
C VAL A 286 64.66 30.52 -90.37
N LEU A 287 65.39 29.42 -90.41
CA LEU A 287 66.18 29.00 -91.58
C LEU A 287 65.30 28.73 -92.79
N MET A 288 64.17 28.01 -92.62
CA MET A 288 63.20 27.79 -93.68
C MET A 288 62.62 29.11 -94.21
N SER A 289 62.30 30.05 -93.30
CA SER A 289 61.85 31.39 -93.70
C SER A 289 62.94 32.19 -94.44
N ASN A 290 64.21 32.06 -94.03
CA ASN A 290 65.33 32.69 -94.74
C ASN A 290 65.54 32.06 -96.12
N MET A 291 65.47 30.74 -96.24
CA MET A 291 65.56 30.04 -97.53
C MET A 291 64.45 30.49 -98.48
N GLN A 292 63.20 30.58 -97.99
CA GLN A 292 62.08 31.11 -98.76
C GLN A 292 62.33 32.55 -99.22
N ARG A 293 62.98 33.39 -98.40
CA ARG A 293 63.38 34.75 -98.81
C ARG A 293 64.47 34.73 -99.89
N TYR A 294 65.46 33.84 -99.80
CA TYR A 294 66.50 33.69 -100.82
C TYR A 294 65.94 33.13 -102.13
N ASP A 295 65.04 32.15 -102.10
CA ASP A 295 64.31 31.65 -103.28
C ASP A 295 63.51 32.77 -103.97
N LEU A 296 62.79 33.58 -103.18
CA LEU A 296 62.07 34.75 -103.71
C LEU A 296 63.02 35.79 -104.32
N ALA A 297 64.18 36.01 -103.70
CA ALA A 297 65.21 36.92 -104.21
C ALA A 297 65.90 36.37 -105.47
N SER A 298 66.12 35.06 -105.59
CA SER A 298 66.65 34.44 -106.81
C SER A 298 65.65 34.46 -107.96
N HIS A 299 64.34 34.35 -107.68
CA HIS A 299 63.32 34.51 -108.71
C HIS A 299 63.15 35.95 -109.23
N LEU A 300 63.70 36.96 -108.52
CA LEU A 300 63.78 38.34 -108.99
C LEU A 300 65.08 38.65 -109.76
N GLY A 301 66.03 37.72 -109.80
CA GLY A 301 67.26 37.82 -110.58
C GLY A 301 67.36 36.68 -111.60
N ILE A 302 67.08 37.01 -112.88
CA ILE A 302 67.36 36.23 -114.11
C ILE A 302 66.14 35.52 -114.74
N ARG A 303 65.68 36.13 -115.84
CA ARG A 303 64.79 35.56 -116.87
C ARG A 303 65.65 34.89 -117.94
N GLY A 304 65.32 33.66 -118.35
CA GLY A 304 65.96 32.98 -119.49
C GLY A 304 65.46 31.56 -119.83
N SER A 305 64.14 31.40 -120.08
CA SER A 305 63.47 30.76 -121.25
C SER A 305 64.20 29.70 -122.14
N PRO A 306 63.50 28.94 -123.03
CA PRO A 306 62.45 27.91 -122.82
C PRO A 306 62.63 26.67 -123.76
N ARG A 307 61.94 25.54 -123.51
CA ARG A 307 61.44 24.65 -124.58
C ARG A 307 60.42 23.59 -124.09
N ASP A 308 59.18 23.84 -124.48
CA ASP A 308 58.18 22.98 -125.12
C ASP A 308 58.20 21.47 -124.82
N SER A 309 57.10 20.95 -124.27
CA SER A 309 55.98 20.47 -125.10
C SER A 309 54.79 20.05 -124.23
N ASP A 310 53.62 20.34 -124.78
CA ASP A 310 52.30 20.34 -124.16
C ASP A 310 51.73 18.94 -123.87
N ALA A 311 50.98 18.83 -122.77
CA ALA A 311 49.84 17.94 -122.64
C ALA A 311 48.75 18.71 -121.87
N GLU A 312 47.60 18.87 -122.51
CA GLU A 312 46.52 19.81 -122.18
C GLU A 312 45.78 19.50 -120.86
N SER A 313 45.36 20.58 -120.19
CA SER A 313 44.03 20.88 -119.61
C SER A 313 43.21 19.71 -119.01
N ASP A 314 42.60 19.82 -117.83
CA ASP A 314 41.71 20.92 -117.45
C ASP A 314 41.29 20.80 -115.97
N ALA A 315 41.08 21.99 -115.39
CA ALA A 315 40.21 22.42 -114.30
C ALA A 315 40.06 21.65 -112.96
N GLY A 316 40.19 22.45 -111.89
CA GLY A 316 39.27 22.40 -110.76
C GLY A 316 39.90 21.98 -109.44
N LYS A 317 40.64 22.86 -108.75
CA LYS A 317 40.09 23.74 -107.71
C LYS A 317 39.40 22.95 -106.58
N LYS A 318 40.17 22.72 -105.51
CA LYS A 318 39.93 23.20 -104.14
C LYS A 318 38.79 22.47 -103.42
N GLU A 319 39.14 21.70 -102.40
CA GLU A 319 39.15 22.07 -100.96
C GLU A 319 38.02 21.26 -100.31
N SER A 320 38.21 20.39 -99.32
CA SER A 320 39.27 20.20 -98.32
C SER A 320 39.10 18.80 -97.71
N ASP A 321 40.15 18.00 -97.69
CA ASP A 321 40.33 16.88 -96.76
C ASP A 321 41.75 17.06 -96.22
N ASP A 322 41.89 17.30 -94.92
CA ASP A 322 42.52 16.25 -94.12
C ASP A 322 42.19 16.41 -92.64
N ASP A 323 41.96 15.24 -92.08
CA ASP A 323 41.68 14.87 -90.72
C ASP A 323 42.75 15.38 -89.75
N SER A 324 42.36 15.76 -88.52
CA SER A 324 43.11 15.45 -87.28
C SER A 324 42.42 16.05 -86.05
N ARG A 325 41.82 15.16 -85.25
CA ARG A 325 41.37 15.33 -83.86
C ARG A 325 42.55 15.66 -82.90
N PRO A 326 42.32 15.69 -81.57
CA PRO A 326 41.90 16.78 -80.69
C PRO A 326 43.08 17.36 -79.86
N PRO A 327 42.85 18.38 -79.00
CA PRO A 327 43.62 18.46 -77.77
C PRO A 327 42.73 18.58 -76.52
N HIS A 328 42.92 17.60 -75.62
CA HIS A 328 42.43 17.61 -74.24
C HIS A 328 42.91 18.86 -73.48
N ARG A 329 41.97 19.59 -72.86
CA ARG A 329 42.23 20.48 -71.74
C ARG A 329 41.64 19.90 -70.45
N LYS A 330 42.31 20.28 -69.35
CA LYS A 330 42.31 19.77 -67.99
C LYS A 330 41.03 20.09 -67.17
N ARG A 331 40.81 19.29 -66.12
CA ARG A 331 40.18 19.61 -64.79
C ARG A 331 38.67 19.89 -64.83
N GLU A 332 37.81 19.48 -63.89
CA GLU A 332 37.90 19.09 -62.47
C GLU A 332 37.00 17.88 -62.19
N GLY A 333 37.42 17.00 -61.27
CA GLY A 333 36.52 16.05 -60.60
C GLY A 333 35.94 16.69 -59.32
N PRO A 334 34.80 16.20 -58.80
CA PRO A 334 34.11 16.85 -57.69
C PRO A 334 34.94 16.83 -56.41
N ILE A 335 35.15 18.01 -55.84
CA ILE A 335 35.75 18.27 -54.52
C ILE A 335 34.63 18.30 -53.46
N GLY A 336 35.00 17.99 -52.22
CA GLY A 336 34.17 17.85 -51.01
C GLY A 336 33.02 18.84 -50.84
N GLY A 337 31.98 18.47 -50.09
CA GLY A 337 32.11 17.98 -48.72
C GLY A 337 32.22 19.20 -47.82
N GLU A 338 31.06 19.77 -47.54
CA GLU A 338 30.78 21.04 -46.86
C GLU A 338 31.32 21.13 -45.42
N SER A 339 31.78 22.32 -45.01
CA SER A 339 32.00 22.73 -43.62
C SER A 339 31.72 24.23 -43.46
N ASP A 340 30.80 24.55 -42.55
CA ASP A 340 30.71 25.67 -41.58
C ASP A 340 29.21 26.00 -41.34
N SER A 341 28.65 25.82 -40.14
CA SER A 341 28.83 26.58 -38.87
C SER A 341 28.35 28.03 -38.98
N GLU A 342 27.20 28.38 -38.37
CA GLU A 342 27.08 29.29 -37.21
C GLU A 342 25.60 29.72 -36.94
N GLU A 343 25.20 29.58 -35.66
CA GLU A 343 24.21 30.28 -34.81
C GLU A 343 22.96 30.98 -35.42
N VAL A 344 21.75 30.92 -34.83
CA VAL A 344 21.33 31.75 -33.68
C VAL A 344 19.85 31.44 -33.30
N ARG A 345 19.61 31.26 -31.98
CA ARG A 345 18.39 31.54 -31.15
C ARG A 345 17.11 30.67 -31.22
N ASN A 346 16.85 30.08 -30.04
CA ASN A 346 15.63 30.22 -29.23
C ASN A 346 14.32 29.53 -29.68
N ILE A 347 13.96 28.43 -29.01
CA ILE A 347 12.92 28.36 -27.96
C ILE A 347 12.45 26.92 -27.76
N ARG A 348 12.54 26.49 -26.50
CA ARG A 348 11.86 25.38 -25.82
C ARG A 348 10.47 25.08 -26.40
N CYS A 349 10.27 23.86 -26.92
CA CYS A 349 9.05 23.05 -26.83
C CYS A 349 9.38 21.61 -27.24
N LEU A 350 9.20 20.66 -26.32
CA LEU A 350 9.29 19.22 -26.59
C LEU A 350 8.02 18.77 -27.29
N THR A 351 8.11 18.44 -28.58
CA THR A 351 7.10 17.69 -29.32
C THR A 351 7.80 16.50 -29.97
N PRO A 352 7.46 15.26 -29.59
CA PRO A 352 7.98 14.08 -30.28
C PRO A 352 7.41 14.01 -31.70
N THR A 353 8.28 14.05 -32.68
CA THR A 353 7.97 13.77 -34.08
C THR A 353 7.46 12.34 -34.23
N ARG A 354 6.29 12.25 -34.87
CA ARG A 354 5.64 11.07 -35.40
C ARG A 354 6.64 10.20 -36.17
N SER A 355 7.02 9.06 -35.59
CA SER A 355 7.72 7.98 -36.29
C SER A 355 6.74 7.26 -37.22
N PHE A 356 7.07 7.20 -38.51
CA PHE A 356 6.36 6.43 -39.53
C PHE A 356 6.91 4.99 -39.62
N TYR A 357 6.92 4.30 -38.49
CA TYR A 357 7.04 2.84 -38.44
C TYR A 357 6.02 2.32 -37.44
N PRO A 358 5.16 1.34 -37.79
CA PRO A 358 4.30 0.70 -36.81
C PRO A 358 5.17 -0.16 -35.89
N THR A 359 5.50 0.35 -34.70
CA THR A 359 5.96 -0.49 -33.60
C THR A 359 4.88 -1.52 -33.25
N PRO A 360 5.20 -2.81 -33.04
CA PRO A 360 4.24 -3.81 -32.59
C PRO A 360 4.00 -3.63 -31.08
N SER A 361 3.44 -2.49 -30.68
CA SER A 361 3.11 -2.19 -29.28
C SER A 361 1.63 -2.40 -28.95
N GLY A 362 0.81 -2.80 -29.92
CA GLY A 362 -0.61 -3.07 -29.70
C GLY A 362 -0.86 -4.20 -28.68
N TRP A 363 0.05 -5.17 -28.63
CA TRP A 363 -0.09 -6.39 -27.84
C TRP A 363 0.23 -6.16 -26.35
N GLN A 364 1.21 -5.31 -26.05
CA GLN A 364 1.53 -4.95 -24.66
C GLN A 364 0.48 -4.03 -24.06
N LYS A 365 -0.04 -3.07 -24.84
CA LYS A 365 -1.11 -2.19 -24.40
C LYS A 365 -2.41 -2.96 -24.15
N SER A 366 -2.74 -3.96 -24.99
CA SER A 366 -3.89 -4.85 -24.75
C SER A 366 -3.70 -5.76 -23.55
N PHE A 367 -2.47 -6.20 -23.23
CA PHE A 367 -2.21 -7.03 -22.06
C PHE A 367 -2.32 -6.22 -20.76
N THR A 368 -1.77 -5.00 -20.74
CA THR A 368 -1.91 -4.09 -19.61
C THR A 368 -3.35 -3.64 -19.42
N ASP A 369 -4.09 -3.37 -20.51
CA ASP A 369 -5.50 -2.97 -20.46
C ASP A 369 -6.39 -4.16 -20.01
N ARG A 370 -6.08 -5.38 -20.47
CA ARG A 370 -6.75 -6.61 -19.99
C ARG A 370 -6.46 -6.89 -18.51
N GLN A 371 -5.26 -6.61 -18.03
CA GLN A 371 -4.93 -6.73 -16.60
C GLN A 371 -5.62 -5.64 -15.78
N GLN A 372 -5.62 -4.39 -16.24
CA GLN A 372 -6.34 -3.29 -15.60
C GLN A 372 -7.84 -3.57 -15.49
N MET A 373 -8.47 -4.15 -16.52
CA MET A 373 -9.89 -4.55 -16.46
C MET A 373 -10.13 -5.67 -15.43
N LYS A 374 -9.21 -6.62 -15.29
CA LYS A 374 -9.27 -7.65 -14.23
C LYS A 374 -9.12 -7.03 -12.84
N ASP A 375 -8.20 -6.08 -12.68
CA ASP A 375 -7.96 -5.41 -11.39
C ASP A 375 -9.18 -4.56 -10.99
N ILE A 376 -9.74 -3.79 -11.93
CA ILE A 376 -10.97 -3.00 -11.74
C ILE A 376 -12.14 -3.93 -11.35
N ARG A 377 -12.26 -5.09 -12.00
CA ARG A 377 -13.27 -6.09 -11.68
C ARG A 377 -13.08 -6.65 -10.27
N CYS A 378 -11.87 -7.09 -9.91
CA CYS A 378 -11.58 -7.63 -8.58
C CYS A 378 -11.90 -6.59 -7.49
N GLU A 379 -11.56 -5.34 -7.73
CA GLU A 379 -11.85 -4.24 -6.81
C GLU A 379 -13.36 -3.94 -6.71
N ALA A 380 -14.08 -3.98 -7.83
CA ALA A 380 -15.55 -3.86 -7.85
C ALA A 380 -16.24 -5.00 -7.10
N GLU A 381 -15.77 -6.24 -7.24
CA GLU A 381 -16.27 -7.40 -6.48
C GLU A 381 -15.98 -7.26 -4.97
N ARG A 382 -14.79 -6.74 -4.61
CA ARG A 382 -14.42 -6.45 -3.22
C ARG A 382 -15.30 -5.37 -2.60
N LEU A 383 -15.60 -4.32 -3.37
CA LEU A 383 -16.54 -3.28 -2.98
C LEU A 383 -17.96 -3.85 -2.82
N GLY A 384 -18.39 -4.74 -3.71
CA GLY A 384 -19.67 -5.45 -3.62
C GLY A 384 -19.83 -6.21 -2.31
N LYS A 385 -18.82 -6.99 -1.91
CA LYS A 385 -18.81 -7.71 -0.62
C LYS A 385 -18.88 -6.77 0.59
N THR A 386 -18.24 -5.61 0.50
CA THR A 386 -18.26 -4.60 1.57
C THR A 386 -19.65 -3.99 1.73
N ILE A 387 -20.31 -3.69 0.61
CA ILE A 387 -21.69 -3.16 0.61
C ILE A 387 -22.67 -4.23 1.09
N ASP A 388 -22.51 -5.49 0.69
CA ASP A 388 -23.36 -6.59 1.16
C ASP A 388 -23.30 -6.73 2.69
N ARG A 389 -22.10 -6.61 3.28
CA ARG A 389 -21.93 -6.59 4.72
C ARG A 389 -22.61 -5.37 5.37
N LEU A 390 -22.44 -4.18 4.80
CA LEU A 390 -23.08 -2.96 5.30
C LEU A 390 -24.61 -3.03 5.22
N ILE A 391 -25.16 -3.61 4.15
CA ILE A 391 -26.60 -3.89 4.03
C ILE A 391 -27.05 -4.86 5.12
N SER A 392 -26.28 -5.92 5.39
CA SER A 392 -26.59 -6.89 6.45
C SER A 392 -26.58 -6.26 7.84
N ASP A 393 -25.52 -5.53 8.17
CA ASP A 393 -25.38 -4.86 9.47
C ASP A 393 -26.50 -3.83 9.68
N THR A 394 -26.80 -3.02 8.66
CA THR A 394 -27.91 -2.06 8.71
C THR A 394 -29.27 -2.76 8.80
N SER A 395 -29.46 -3.90 8.13
CA SER A 395 -30.70 -4.67 8.27
C SER A 395 -30.87 -5.24 9.67
N THR A 396 -29.76 -5.62 10.31
CA THR A 396 -29.73 -6.13 11.69
C THR A 396 -30.13 -5.03 12.67
N ILE A 397 -29.53 -3.85 12.54
CA ILE A 397 -29.88 -2.66 13.35
C ILE A 397 -31.37 -2.31 13.20
N ILE A 398 -31.88 -2.35 11.96
CA ILE A 398 -33.30 -2.14 11.68
C ILE A 398 -34.16 -3.22 12.37
N THR A 399 -33.78 -4.50 12.32
CA THR A 399 -34.56 -5.55 12.99
C THR A 399 -34.50 -5.46 14.51
N GLU A 400 -33.34 -5.14 15.08
CA GLU A 400 -33.16 -4.96 16.52
C GLU A 400 -33.98 -3.77 17.02
N ALA A 401 -33.93 -2.63 16.34
CA ALA A 401 -34.75 -1.46 16.66
C ALA A 401 -36.26 -1.78 16.65
N ARG A 402 -36.73 -2.61 15.70
CA ARG A 402 -38.14 -3.07 15.68
C ARG A 402 -38.49 -3.96 16.87
N ILE A 403 -37.57 -4.84 17.29
CA ILE A 403 -37.76 -5.72 18.44
C ILE A 403 -37.78 -4.91 19.73
N TYR A 404 -36.92 -3.90 19.86
CA TYR A 404 -36.93 -2.96 21.00
C TYR A 404 -38.23 -2.16 21.09
N VAL A 405 -38.75 -1.67 19.97
CA VAL A 405 -40.06 -0.98 19.93
C VAL A 405 -41.21 -1.95 20.24
N ALA A 406 -41.18 -3.18 19.72
CA ALA A 406 -42.23 -4.18 19.97
C ALA A 406 -42.21 -4.76 21.40
N ASN A 407 -41.05 -4.80 22.06
CA ASN A 407 -40.89 -5.30 23.43
C ASN A 407 -40.99 -4.19 24.50
N GLY A 408 -41.04 -2.92 24.08
CA GLY A 408 -41.12 -1.74 24.97
C GLY A 408 -42.44 -1.61 25.74
N ASP A 409 -43.49 -2.36 25.36
CA ASP A 409 -44.81 -2.32 26.01
C ASP A 409 -44.86 -2.98 27.41
N LEU A 410 -43.75 -3.55 27.92
CA LEU A 410 -43.70 -4.18 29.24
C LEU A 410 -43.13 -3.29 30.36
N PHE A 411 -42.57 -2.12 30.04
CA PHE A 411 -42.02 -1.21 31.06
C PHE A 411 -42.17 0.26 30.63
N GLY A 412 -43.42 0.75 30.57
CA GLY A 412 -43.71 2.14 30.26
C GLY A 412 -43.23 3.09 31.34
N LEU A 413 -42.12 3.81 31.08
CA LEU A 413 -41.84 5.14 31.64
C LEU A 413 -40.60 5.82 30.97
N MET A 414 -40.55 5.96 29.65
CA MET A 414 -39.62 6.92 29.02
C MET A 414 -40.33 7.73 27.94
N ASP A 415 -40.38 9.04 28.20
CA ASP A 415 -40.68 10.19 27.34
C ASP A 415 -41.22 9.96 25.92
N GLU A 416 -42.44 10.44 25.69
CA GLU A 416 -43.08 10.56 24.37
C GLU A 416 -42.34 11.52 23.40
N GLU A 417 -41.41 12.35 23.90
CA GLU A 417 -40.63 13.28 23.07
C GLU A 417 -39.54 12.57 22.22
N ASP A 418 -39.06 11.40 22.66
CA ASP A 418 -37.98 10.68 21.97
C ASP A 418 -38.50 9.69 20.90
N ASP A 419 -39.75 9.25 21.01
CA ASP A 419 -40.33 8.26 20.09
C ASP A 419 -40.45 8.82 18.66
N GLY A 420 -40.80 10.11 18.55
CA GLY A 420 -40.80 10.82 17.27
C GLY A 420 -39.41 10.96 16.63
N SER A 421 -38.34 11.02 17.43
CA SER A 421 -36.95 11.09 16.94
C SER A 421 -36.46 9.71 16.49
N ARG A 422 -36.76 8.66 17.26
CA ARG A 422 -36.45 7.26 16.91
C ARG A 422 -37.17 6.79 15.65
N ILE A 423 -38.43 7.18 15.45
CA ILE A 423 -39.19 6.88 14.23
C ILE A 423 -38.53 7.52 12.99
N ARG A 424 -38.08 8.78 13.10
CA ARG A 424 -37.38 9.48 12.00
C ARG A 424 -36.02 8.85 11.69
N GLU A 425 -35.29 8.42 12.71
CA GLU A 425 -34.01 7.72 12.56
C GLU A 425 -34.20 6.35 11.91
N HIS A 426 -35.22 5.60 12.32
CA HIS A 426 -35.55 4.31 11.73
C HIS A 426 -35.95 4.43 10.25
N GLU A 427 -36.73 5.45 9.91
CA GLU A 427 -37.09 5.73 8.52
C GLU A 427 -35.87 6.15 7.68
N LEU A 428 -34.95 6.93 8.27
CA LEU A 428 -33.69 7.29 7.63
C LEU A 428 -32.83 6.05 7.34
N LEU A 429 -32.68 5.14 8.30
CA LEU A 429 -31.98 3.87 8.12
C LEU A 429 -32.61 3.02 7.02
N TYR A 430 -33.94 2.98 6.92
CA TYR A 430 -34.63 2.31 5.82
C TYR A 430 -34.30 2.90 4.45
N ARG A 431 -34.28 4.23 4.33
CA ARG A 431 -33.90 4.91 3.07
C ARG A 431 -32.45 4.65 2.72
N ILE A 432 -31.53 4.73 3.69
CA ILE A 432 -30.10 4.42 3.50
C ILE A 432 -29.93 2.96 3.07
N ASN A 433 -30.62 2.01 3.70
CA ASN A 433 -30.59 0.59 3.34
C ASN A 433 -31.11 0.35 1.91
N ALA A 434 -32.19 1.02 1.52
CA ALA A 434 -32.73 0.96 0.16
C ALA A 434 -31.75 1.53 -0.87
N GLN A 435 -31.09 2.65 -0.57
CA GLN A 435 -30.06 3.23 -1.43
C GLN A 435 -28.84 2.32 -1.58
N MET A 436 -28.37 1.70 -0.49
CA MET A 436 -27.26 0.74 -0.55
C MET A 436 -27.62 -0.50 -1.37
N LYS A 437 -28.86 -1.00 -1.27
CA LYS A 437 -29.37 -2.11 -2.10
C LYS A 437 -29.45 -1.73 -3.59
N ALA A 438 -29.89 -0.50 -3.89
CA ALA A 438 -29.91 0.00 -5.27
C ALA A 438 -28.48 0.11 -5.82
N PHE A 439 -27.57 0.71 -5.06
CA PHE A 439 -26.16 0.81 -5.43
C PHE A 439 -25.51 -0.57 -5.61
N ARG A 440 -25.81 -1.54 -4.74
CA ARG A 440 -25.32 -2.92 -4.87
C ARG A 440 -25.75 -3.57 -6.19
N LYS A 441 -26.99 -3.30 -6.63
CA LYS A 441 -27.53 -3.80 -7.90
C LYS A 441 -26.87 -3.11 -9.10
N GLU A 442 -26.64 -1.80 -9.02
CA GLU A 442 -25.90 -1.05 -10.05
C GLU A 442 -24.45 -1.53 -10.17
N LEU A 443 -23.78 -1.75 -9.04
CA LEU A 443 -22.43 -2.30 -8.99
C LEU A 443 -22.37 -3.71 -9.57
N GLN A 444 -23.36 -4.57 -9.29
CA GLN A 444 -23.44 -5.88 -9.93
C GLN A 444 -23.60 -5.76 -11.44
N THR A 445 -24.49 -4.87 -11.89
CA THR A 445 -24.68 -4.60 -13.32
C THR A 445 -23.41 -4.08 -13.98
N PHE A 446 -22.61 -3.29 -13.26
CA PHE A 446 -21.30 -2.84 -13.72
C PHE A 446 -20.29 -3.99 -13.84
N ILE A 447 -20.19 -4.86 -12.82
CA ILE A 447 -19.33 -6.05 -12.84
C ILE A 447 -19.71 -6.97 -14.00
N ASP A 448 -21.01 -7.26 -14.20
CA ASP A 448 -21.50 -8.11 -15.28
C ASP A 448 -21.16 -7.53 -16.67
N ARG A 449 -21.13 -6.20 -16.80
CA ARG A 449 -20.71 -5.52 -18.04
C ARG A 449 -19.20 -5.58 -18.28
N LEU A 450 -18.39 -5.69 -17.23
CA LEU A 450 -16.94 -5.89 -17.35
C LEU A 450 -16.58 -7.32 -17.80
N GLU A 451 -17.53 -8.26 -17.78
CA GLU A 451 -17.29 -9.67 -18.18
C GLU A 451 -17.26 -9.91 -19.70
N VAL A 452 -17.66 -8.94 -20.55
CA VAL A 452 -17.76 -9.15 -21.99
C VAL A 452 -16.60 -8.46 -22.74
N PRO A 453 -15.58 -9.25 -23.09
CA PRO A 453 -15.28 -9.46 -24.51
C PRO A 453 -15.31 -10.97 -24.82
N LYS A 454 -16.46 -11.48 -25.28
CA LYS A 454 -16.48 -12.74 -26.02
C LYS A 454 -15.89 -12.46 -27.39
N SER A 455 -14.65 -12.88 -27.62
CA SER A 455 -14.07 -13.02 -28.95
C SER A 455 -15.03 -13.87 -29.79
N SER A 456 -15.48 -13.31 -30.91
CA SER A 456 -16.33 -13.95 -31.90
C SER A 456 -15.60 -15.00 -32.74
N ASP A 457 -14.69 -15.78 -32.14
CA ASP A 457 -13.88 -16.78 -32.87
C ASP A 457 -14.29 -18.24 -32.62
N ASP A 458 -15.24 -18.51 -31.72
CA ASP A 458 -15.65 -19.89 -31.38
C ASP A 458 -16.84 -20.40 -32.21
N ARG A 459 -16.85 -20.13 -33.52
CA ARG A 459 -17.87 -20.64 -34.47
C ARG A 459 -17.28 -21.36 -35.68
N SER A 460 -16.16 -22.05 -35.53
CA SER A 460 -15.60 -22.86 -36.63
C SER A 460 -15.04 -24.22 -36.20
N ALA A 461 -15.57 -24.82 -35.14
CA ALA A 461 -15.24 -26.19 -34.75
C ALA A 461 -16.51 -26.96 -34.37
N ASP A 462 -17.41 -27.14 -35.34
CA ASP A 462 -18.44 -28.19 -35.29
C ASP A 462 -19.07 -28.35 -36.68
N GLU A 463 -18.41 -29.14 -37.54
CA GLU A 463 -19.06 -29.75 -38.70
C GLU A 463 -18.87 -31.28 -38.60
N PRO A 464 -19.95 -32.07 -38.44
CA PRO A 464 -19.83 -33.52 -38.43
C PRO A 464 -19.71 -34.06 -39.86
N LEU A 465 -18.64 -34.83 -40.10
CA LEU A 465 -18.43 -35.66 -41.28
C LEU A 465 -19.65 -36.58 -41.51
N SER A 466 -20.49 -36.24 -42.48
CA SER A 466 -21.50 -37.15 -43.02
C SER A 466 -21.01 -37.75 -44.32
N VAL A 467 -20.65 -39.02 -44.22
CA VAL A 467 -20.43 -39.96 -45.33
C VAL A 467 -21.76 -40.13 -46.07
N SER A 468 -21.79 -39.87 -47.38
CA SER A 468 -22.85 -40.38 -48.25
C SER A 468 -22.31 -40.67 -49.63
N GLN A 469 -22.28 -41.97 -49.88
CA GLN A 469 -22.10 -42.73 -51.10
C GLN A 469 -23.09 -42.31 -52.19
N VAL A 470 -22.61 -42.02 -53.41
CA VAL A 470 -23.09 -42.51 -54.73
C VAL A 470 -21.95 -42.39 -55.73
#